data_AF-A0A812GJG1-F1
#
_entry.id   AF-A0A812GJG1-F1
#
_cell.length_a   1.000
_cell.length_b   1.000
_cell.length_c   1.000
_cell.angle_alpha   90.00
_cell.angle_beta   90.00
_cell.angle_gamma   90.00
#
_symmetry.space_group_name_H-M   'P 1'
#
loop_
_entity.id
_entity.type
_entity.pdbx_description
1 polymer ?
#
loop_
_entity_poly.entity_id
_entity_poly.type
_entity_poly.pdbx_seq_one_letter_code
_entity_poly.pdbx_strand_id
1 'polypeptide(L)'
;MNKSLIVVAIASLLSTACSNQQAAQLGMRGSSVNVYAQQMSNMQLCETLYYKRPSNQTHVAIGAEFNRRGLNKRWCDSEYKQLYVEKVVNSVLRK
;
A
#
# COMPACT_ATOMS: atom_id res chain seq x y z
N MET A 1 -16.97 -32.89 -7.71
CA MET A 1 -16.48 -31.54 -7.38
C MET A 1 -16.47 -30.71 -8.65
N ASN A 2 -17.33 -29.69 -8.75
CA ASN A 2 -17.53 -28.96 -10.01
C ASN A 2 -16.26 -28.16 -10.33
N LYS A 3 -15.69 -28.36 -11.52
CA LYS A 3 -14.42 -27.72 -11.94
C LYS A 3 -14.47 -26.18 -11.80
N SER A 4 -15.65 -25.59 -11.92
CA SER A 4 -15.90 -24.16 -11.72
C SER A 4 -15.65 -23.67 -10.28
N LEU A 5 -15.89 -24.50 -9.25
CA LEU A 5 -15.62 -24.15 -7.85
C LEU A 5 -14.11 -24.07 -7.57
N ILE A 6 -13.31 -24.92 -8.22
CA ILE A 6 -11.85 -24.92 -8.09
C ILE A 6 -11.26 -23.65 -8.72
N VAL A 7 -11.75 -23.24 -9.89
CA VAL A 7 -11.28 -22.04 -10.59
C VAL A 7 -11.59 -20.77 -9.79
N VAL A 8 -12.80 -20.67 -9.20
CA VAL A 8 -13.20 -19.53 -8.37
C VAL A 8 -12.36 -19.45 -7.08
N ALA A 9 -12.05 -20.59 -6.45
CA ALA A 9 -11.20 -20.64 -5.26
C ALA A 9 -9.75 -20.21 -5.56
N ILE A 10 -9.18 -20.64 -6.69
CA ILE A 10 -7.82 -20.24 -7.10
C ILE A 10 -7.77 -18.74 -7.45
N ALA A 11 -8.78 -18.23 -8.15
CA ALA A 11 -8.86 -16.82 -8.50
C ALA A 11 -8.96 -15.89 -7.27
N SER A 12 -9.64 -16.34 -6.21
CA SER A 12 -9.77 -15.58 -4.96
C SER A 12 -8.52 -15.65 -4.07
N LEU A 13 -7.70 -16.70 -4.19
CA LEU A 13 -6.37 -16.74 -3.56
C LEU A 13 -5.40 -15.77 -4.25
N LEU A 14 -5.46 -15.65 -5.58
CA LEU A 14 -4.57 -14.77 -6.35
C LEU A 14 -4.82 -13.28 -6.09
N SER A 15 -6.03 -12.86 -5.74
CA SER A 15 -6.32 -11.45 -5.42
C SER A 15 -5.70 -10.98 -4.10
N THR A 16 -5.38 -11.90 -3.18
CA THR A 16 -4.61 -11.56 -1.97
C THR A 16 -3.10 -11.45 -2.22
N ALA A 17 -2.61 -11.94 -3.36
CA ALA A 17 -1.22 -11.85 -3.79
C ALA A 17 -0.87 -10.50 -4.46
N CYS A 18 -1.72 -9.48 -4.34
CA CYS A 18 -1.38 -8.13 -4.77
C CYS A 18 -0.42 -7.46 -3.75
N SER A 19 0.57 -6.70 -4.22
CA SER A 19 1.29 -5.70 -3.42
C SER A 19 0.75 -4.30 -3.68
N ASN A 20 1.17 -3.32 -2.87
CA ASN A 20 0.87 -1.92 -3.17
C ASN A 20 1.47 -1.49 -4.52
N GLN A 21 2.66 -2.00 -4.87
CA GLN A 21 3.28 -1.76 -6.18
C GLN A 21 2.41 -2.25 -7.34
N GLN A 22 1.90 -3.48 -7.25
CA GLN A 22 1.04 -4.04 -8.30
C GLN A 22 -0.30 -3.29 -8.38
N ALA A 23 -0.89 -2.94 -7.23
CA ALA A 23 -2.11 -2.15 -7.18
C ALA A 23 -1.91 -0.73 -7.77
N ALA A 24 -0.74 -0.12 -7.58
CA ALA A 24 -0.39 1.15 -8.20
C ALA A 24 -0.21 1.02 -9.72
N GLN A 25 0.46 -0.05 -10.19
CA GLN A 25 0.65 -0.33 -11.61
C GLN A 25 -0.67 -0.59 -12.35
N LEU A 26 -1.65 -1.21 -11.68
CA LEU A 26 -3.01 -1.41 -12.18
C LEU A 26 -3.92 -0.17 -12.04
N GLY A 27 -3.38 0.97 -11.59
CA GLY A 27 -4.14 2.22 -11.46
C GLY A 27 -5.06 2.29 -10.24
N MET A 28 -5.21 1.21 -9.46
CA MET A 28 -6.08 1.16 -8.28
C MET A 28 -5.67 2.13 -7.17
N ARG A 29 -4.40 2.58 -7.18
CA ARG A 29 -3.83 3.53 -6.21
C ARG A 29 -3.35 4.84 -6.85
N GLY A 30 -3.67 5.08 -8.12
CA GLY A 30 -3.24 6.26 -8.87
C GLY A 30 -4.02 7.55 -8.56
N SER A 31 -5.14 7.45 -7.84
CA SER A 31 -5.97 8.62 -7.50
C SER A 31 -5.27 9.57 -6.52
N SER A 32 -5.53 10.87 -6.71
CA SER A 32 -4.96 11.93 -5.85
C SER A 32 -5.39 11.78 -4.40
N VAL A 33 -4.43 11.94 -3.48
CA VAL A 33 -4.68 12.00 -2.04
C VAL A 33 -5.05 13.43 -1.67
N ASN A 34 -6.31 13.66 -1.33
CA ASN A 34 -6.87 15.00 -1.08
C ASN A 34 -7.24 15.23 0.41
N VAL A 35 -6.47 14.65 1.33
CA VAL A 35 -6.62 14.87 2.78
C VAL A 35 -5.39 15.61 3.33
N TYR A 36 -5.51 16.23 4.50
CA TYR A 36 -4.38 16.88 5.15
C TYR A 36 -3.24 15.88 5.43
N ALA A 37 -1.99 16.35 5.40
CA ALA A 37 -0.82 15.49 5.62
C ALA A 37 -0.94 14.68 6.94
N GLN A 38 -1.42 15.31 8.01
CA GLN A 38 -1.65 14.71 9.33
C GLN A 38 -2.66 13.56 9.30
N GLN A 39 -3.57 13.54 8.32
CA GLN A 39 -4.61 12.54 8.14
C GLN A 39 -4.25 11.47 7.09
N MET A 40 -3.14 11.66 6.36
CA MET A 40 -2.66 10.63 5.44
C MET A 40 -2.23 9.38 6.21
N SER A 41 -2.50 8.21 5.67
CA SER A 41 -1.87 6.96 6.13
C SER A 41 -0.37 6.97 5.86
N ASN A 42 0.41 6.18 6.60
CA ASN A 42 1.85 6.04 6.36
C ASN A 42 2.16 5.67 4.91
N MET A 43 1.31 4.82 4.33
CA MET A 43 1.42 4.42 2.93
C MET A 43 1.14 5.58 1.98
N GLN A 44 0.13 6.41 2.23
CA GLN A 44 -0.14 7.61 1.42
C GLN A 44 1.01 8.62 1.51
N LEU A 45 1.64 8.78 2.68
CA LEU A 45 2.84 9.60 2.83
C LEU A 45 4.00 9.04 1.99
N CYS A 46 4.24 7.73 2.04
CA CYS A 46 5.26 7.09 1.20
C CYS A 46 4.98 7.25 -0.31
N GLU A 47 3.73 7.06 -0.73
CA GLU A 47 3.32 7.12 -2.14
C GLU A 47 3.43 8.51 -2.73
N THR A 48 3.04 9.52 -1.97
CA THR A 48 3.09 10.92 -2.40
C THR A 48 4.52 11.47 -2.37
N LEU A 49 5.38 11.02 -1.44
CA LEU A 49 6.79 11.43 -1.39
C LEU A 49 7.68 10.69 -2.40
N TYR A 50 7.53 9.38 -2.57
CA TYR A 50 8.50 8.54 -3.29
C TYR A 50 7.96 7.82 -4.52
N TYR A 51 6.65 7.58 -4.60
CA TYR A 51 6.05 6.73 -5.66
C TYR A 51 5.10 7.49 -6.59
N LYS A 52 5.28 8.82 -6.67
CA LYS A 52 4.62 9.71 -7.65
C LYS A 52 3.09 9.70 -7.61
N ARG A 53 2.48 9.37 -6.46
CA ARG A 53 1.03 9.52 -6.28
C ARG A 53 0.68 11.00 -6.10
N PRO A 54 -0.26 11.56 -6.88
CA PRO A 54 -0.61 12.97 -6.77
C PRO A 54 -1.27 13.30 -5.42
N SER A 55 -1.12 14.55 -4.97
CA SER A 55 -1.80 15.10 -3.79
C SER A 55 -1.98 16.61 -3.93
N ASN A 56 -2.97 17.17 -3.23
CA ASN A 56 -3.15 18.61 -3.09
C ASN A 56 -2.31 19.23 -1.96
N GLN A 57 -1.61 18.42 -1.17
CA GLN A 57 -0.73 18.89 -0.10
C GLN A 57 0.67 19.21 -0.64
N THR A 58 1.38 20.14 -0.01
CA THR A 58 2.76 20.46 -0.38
C THR A 58 3.72 19.35 0.05
N HIS A 59 4.78 19.12 -0.73
CA HIS A 59 5.84 18.17 -0.36
C HIS A 59 6.47 18.47 1.01
N VAL A 60 6.51 19.76 1.40
CA VAL A 60 7.01 20.17 2.72
C VAL A 60 6.09 19.68 3.83
N ALA A 61 4.77 19.86 3.71
CA ALA A 61 3.82 19.39 4.73
C ALA A 61 3.83 17.86 4.85
N ILE A 62 3.86 17.16 3.71
CA ILE A 62 3.94 15.70 3.67
C ILE A 62 5.26 15.21 4.28
N GLY A 63 6.39 15.82 3.92
CA GLY A 63 7.71 15.49 4.45
C GLY A 63 7.85 15.76 5.95
N ALA A 64 7.26 16.86 6.43
CA ALA A 64 7.22 17.18 7.86
C ALA A 64 6.46 16.11 8.65
N GLU A 65 5.28 15.69 8.16
CA GLU A 65 4.50 14.63 8.82
C GLU A 65 5.22 13.28 8.76
N PHE A 66 5.84 12.95 7.62
CA PHE A 66 6.65 11.75 7.46
C PHE A 66 7.77 11.66 8.51
N ASN A 67 8.51 12.76 8.69
CA ASN A 67 9.57 12.86 9.69
C ASN A 67 9.00 12.84 11.11
N ARG A 68 7.88 13.53 11.37
CA ARG A 68 7.21 13.54 12.68
C ARG A 68 6.81 12.14 13.13
N ARG A 69 6.44 11.26 12.18
CA ARG A 69 6.10 9.85 12.43
C ARG A 69 7.31 8.92 12.51
N GLY A 70 8.53 9.42 12.32
CA GLY A 70 9.74 8.60 12.32
C GLY A 70 9.79 7.58 11.17
N LEU A 71 9.06 7.83 10.08
CA LEU A 71 9.08 6.97 8.92
C LEU A 71 10.41 7.10 8.17
N ASN A 72 10.78 6.08 7.41
CA ASN A 72 11.97 6.11 6.58
C ASN A 72 11.71 5.40 5.25
N LYS A 73 12.52 5.74 4.23
CA LYS A 73 12.32 5.21 2.88
C LYS A 73 12.46 3.68 2.81
N ARG A 74 13.35 3.08 3.62
CA ARG A 74 13.52 1.61 3.63
C ARG A 74 12.25 0.91 4.10
N TRP A 75 11.58 1.46 5.11
CA TRP A 75 10.27 0.98 5.55
C TRP A 75 9.22 1.14 4.45
N CYS A 76 9.16 2.29 3.76
CA CYS A 76 8.29 2.47 2.61
C CYS A 76 8.54 1.42 1.53
N ASP A 77 9.80 1.16 1.16
CA ASP A 77 10.15 0.21 0.11
C ASP A 77 9.75 -1.22 0.48
N SER A 78 9.92 -1.59 1.75
CA SER A 78 9.45 -2.88 2.29
C SER A 78 7.93 -2.97 2.18
N GLU A 79 7.22 -1.98 2.69
CA GLU A 79 5.75 -1.98 2.78
C GLU A 79 5.07 -1.85 1.40
N TYR A 80 5.74 -1.21 0.44
CA TYR A 80 5.30 -1.01 -0.94
C TYR A 80 5.38 -2.30 -1.76
N LYS A 81 6.43 -3.09 -1.53
CA LYS A 81 6.68 -4.35 -2.24
C LYS A 81 6.03 -5.56 -1.58
N GLN A 82 5.81 -5.50 -0.27
CA GLN A 82 5.24 -6.61 0.49
C GLN A 82 3.85 -6.99 -0.05
N LEU A 83 3.65 -8.30 -0.22
CA LEU A 83 2.37 -8.86 -0.65
C LEU A 83 1.35 -8.75 0.48
N TYR A 84 0.07 -8.52 0.17
CA TYR A 84 -0.95 -8.48 1.20
C TYR A 84 -1.08 -9.83 1.95
N VAL A 85 -0.85 -10.96 1.28
CA VAL A 85 -0.75 -12.28 1.96
C VAL A 85 0.33 -12.29 3.04
N GLU A 86 1.53 -11.81 2.72
CA GLU A 86 2.65 -11.79 3.68
C GLU A 86 2.31 -10.91 4.89
N LYS A 87 1.58 -9.80 4.70
CA LYS A 87 1.10 -8.97 5.82
C LYS A 87 0.11 -9.72 6.70
N VAL A 88 -0.86 -10.41 6.11
CA VAL A 88 -1.84 -11.20 6.87
C VAL A 88 -1.16 -12.34 7.61
N VAL A 89 -0.31 -13.11 6.92
CA VAL A 89 0.45 -14.21 7.51
C VAL A 89 1.34 -13.71 8.65
N ASN A 90 2.10 -12.63 8.46
CA ASN A 90 2.92 -12.06 9.52
C ASN A 90 2.10 -11.54 10.69
N SER A 91 0.92 -10.97 10.46
CA SER A 91 0.02 -10.50 11.52
C SER A 91 -0.57 -11.65 12.33
N VAL A 92 -0.91 -12.77 11.67
CA VAL A 92 -1.49 -13.96 12.32
C VAL A 92 -0.42 -14.80 13.03
N LEU A 93 0.77 -14.95 12.43
CA LEU A 93 1.85 -15.80 12.96
C LEU A 93 2.76 -15.11 13.98
N ARG A 94 2.79 -13.78 14.07
CA ARG A 94 3.55 -13.05 15.12
C ARG A 94 2.77 -12.86 16.43
N LYS A 95 1.61 -13.49 16.57
CA LYS A 95 0.83 -13.48 17.80
C LYS A 95 1.16 -14.71 18.65
#